data_AF-A0A2E1S8F7-F1
#
_entry.id   AF-A0A2E1S8F7-F1
#
_cell.length_a   1.000
_cell.length_b   1.000
_cell.length_c   1.000
_cell.angle_alpha   90.00
_cell.angle_beta   90.00
_cell.angle_gamma   90.00
#
_symmetry.space_group_name_H-M   'P 1'
#
loop_
_entity.id
_entity.type
_entity.pdbx_description
1 polymer ?
#
loop_
_entity_poly.entity_id
_entity_poly.type
_entity_poly.pdbx_seq_one_letter_code
_entity_poly.pdbx_strand_id
1 'polypeptide(L)'
;MKIFLYKILTVFVLFFIVYKLTIGHTIKLIETKIQNINSKENVENIKEKVRNEIKNGLKKDRYLSKEDANLINDFINKIKKDLDPK
;
A
#
# COMPACT_ATOMS: atom_id res chain seq x y z
N MET A 1 26.78 28.84 -40.99
CA MET A 1 25.67 28.98 -40.02
C MET A 1 24.44 28.13 -40.35
N LYS A 2 23.94 28.11 -41.60
CA LYS A 2 22.72 27.34 -41.95
C LYS A 2 22.84 25.83 -41.70
N ILE A 3 23.96 25.19 -42.06
CA ILE A 3 24.23 23.76 -41.79
C ILE A 3 24.15 23.42 -40.29
N PHE A 4 24.58 24.32 -39.42
CA PHE A 4 24.57 24.12 -37.97
C PHE A 4 23.13 24.09 -37.44
N LEU A 5 22.27 24.98 -37.93
CA LEU A 5 20.86 25.01 -37.59
C LEU A 5 20.12 23.74 -38.06
N TYR A 6 20.43 23.24 -39.26
CA TYR A 6 19.85 21.98 -39.74
C TYR A 6 20.23 20.79 -38.86
N LYS A 7 21.51 20.68 -38.48
CA LYS A 7 21.97 19.60 -37.58
C LYS A 7 21.26 19.64 -36.22
N ILE A 8 21.11 20.82 -35.64
CA ILE A 8 20.39 21.00 -34.37
C ILE A 8 18.93 20.58 -34.52
N LEU A 9 18.25 21.03 -35.57
CA LEU A 9 16.86 20.68 -35.82
C LEU A 9 16.67 19.16 -35.97
N THR A 10 17.57 18.50 -36.70
CA THR A 10 17.56 17.03 -36.85
C THR A 10 17.73 16.31 -35.50
N VAL A 11 18.65 16.78 -34.65
CA VAL A 11 18.85 16.20 -33.31
C VAL A 11 17.61 16.39 -32.44
N PHE A 12 16.96 17.57 -32.48
CA PHE A 12 15.72 17.81 -31.75
C PHE A 12 14.57 16.91 -32.22
N VAL A 13 14.43 16.69 -33.53
CA VAL A 13 13.42 15.78 -34.08
C VAL A 13 13.67 14.34 -33.64
N LEU A 14 14.92 13.87 -33.71
CA LEU A 14 15.30 12.54 -33.23
C LEU A 14 15.04 12.38 -31.73
N PHE A 15 15.42 13.38 -30.93
CA PHE A 15 15.16 13.39 -29.50
C PHE A 15 13.66 13.34 -29.20
N PHE A 16 12.84 14.09 -29.92
CA PHE A 16 11.38 14.10 -29.75
C PHE A 16 10.76 12.74 -30.07
N ILE A 17 11.23 12.06 -31.13
CA ILE A 17 10.77 10.71 -31.48
C ILE A 17 11.09 9.73 -30.36
N VAL A 18 12.33 9.72 -29.86
CA VAL A 18 12.76 8.85 -28.76
C VAL A 18 11.95 9.14 -27.50
N TYR A 19 11.80 10.43 -27.14
CA TYR A 19 11.02 10.86 -25.97
C TYR A 19 9.56 10.37 -26.03
N LYS A 20 8.90 10.52 -27.19
CA LYS A 20 7.52 10.08 -27.38
C LYS A 20 7.38 8.56 -27.27
N LEU A 21 8.35 7.81 -27.81
CA LEU A 21 8.39 6.34 -27.69
C LEU A 21 8.56 5.90 -26.23
N THR A 22 9.47 6.53 -25.49
CA THR A 22 9.70 6.22 -24.07
C THR A 22 8.46 6.51 -23.22
N ILE A 23 7.79 7.63 -23.45
CA ILE A 23 6.57 7.98 -22.71
C ILE A 23 5.43 7.01 -23.02
N GLY A 24 5.20 6.68 -24.29
CA GLY A 24 4.15 5.74 -24.68
C GLY A 24 4.31 4.37 -24.02
N HIS A 25 5.53 3.85 -23.97
CA HIS A 25 5.84 2.61 -23.26
C HIS A 25 5.57 2.71 -21.75
N THR A 26 5.99 3.82 -21.14
CA THR A 26 5.81 4.07 -19.70
C THR A 26 4.33 4.16 -19.32
N ILE A 27 3.52 4.84 -20.13
CA ILE A 27 2.06 4.96 -19.93
C ILE A 27 1.40 3.58 -19.98
N LYS A 28 1.76 2.74 -20.96
CA LYS A 28 1.19 1.39 -21.11
C LYS A 28 1.52 0.47 -19.92
N LEU A 29 2.74 0.58 -19.39
CA LEU A 29 3.14 -0.15 -18.19
C LEU A 29 2.36 0.29 -16.95
N ILE A 30 2.15 1.61 -16.80
CA ILE A 30 1.36 2.17 -15.69
C ILE A 30 -0.09 1.72 -15.81
N GLU A 31 -0.69 1.82 -16.99
CA GLU A 31 -2.07 1.39 -17.26
C GLU A 31 -2.27 -0.09 -16.92
N THR A 32 -1.36 -0.95 -17.36
CA THR A 32 -1.41 -2.40 -17.07
C THR A 32 -1.29 -2.69 -15.58
N LYS A 33 -0.41 -1.98 -14.86
CA LYS A 33 -0.29 -2.11 -13.39
C LYS A 33 -1.56 -1.65 -12.67
N ILE A 34 -2.14 -0.53 -13.10
CA ILE A 34 -3.39 0.00 -12.52
C ILE A 34 -4.56 -0.97 -12.78
N GLN A 35 -4.66 -1.51 -14.00
CA GLN A 35 -5.68 -2.50 -14.35
C GLN A 35 -5.52 -3.81 -13.55
N ASN A 36 -4.29 -4.27 -13.32
CA ASN A 36 -4.03 -5.46 -12.51
C ASN A 36 -4.38 -5.24 -11.02
N ILE A 37 -4.10 -4.04 -10.48
CA ILE A 37 -4.48 -3.70 -9.09
C ILE A 37 -6.00 -3.60 -8.94
N ASN A 38 -6.67 -3.00 -9.94
CA ASN A 38 -8.13 -2.90 -10.00
C ASN A 38 -8.82 -4.16 -10.53
N SER A 39 -8.08 -5.24 -10.80
CA SER A 39 -8.66 -6.49 -11.24
C SER A 39 -9.56 -7.05 -10.13
N LYS A 40 -10.75 -7.53 -10.52
CA LYS A 40 -11.72 -8.11 -9.57
C LYS A 40 -11.11 -9.23 -8.74
N GLU A 41 -10.15 -9.96 -9.32
CA GLU A 41 -9.39 -11.02 -8.67
C GLU A 41 -8.54 -10.51 -7.50
N ASN A 42 -7.79 -9.41 -7.69
CA ASN A 42 -6.97 -8.85 -6.62
C ASN A 42 -7.82 -8.27 -5.47
N VAL A 43 -8.96 -7.66 -5.79
CA VAL A 43 -9.93 -7.18 -4.79
C VAL A 43 -10.54 -8.34 -4.00
N GLU A 44 -10.89 -9.44 -4.67
CA GLU A 44 -11.43 -10.63 -4.02
C GLU A 44 -10.37 -11.32 -3.14
N ASN A 45 -9.13 -11.43 -3.62
CA ASN A 45 -8.00 -11.94 -2.83
C ASN A 45 -7.73 -11.11 -1.58
N ILE A 46 -7.82 -9.78 -1.67
CA ILE A 46 -7.67 -8.89 -0.50
C ILE A 46 -8.83 -9.10 0.48
N LYS A 47 -10.08 -9.16 -0.01
CA LYS A 47 -11.25 -9.45 0.84
C LYS A 47 -11.10 -10.79 1.56
N GLU A 48 -10.64 -11.81 0.85
CA GLU A 48 -10.44 -13.14 1.41
C GLU A 48 -9.35 -13.15 2.48
N LYS A 49 -8.21 -12.49 2.24
CA LYS A 49 -7.16 -12.31 3.25
C LYS A 49 -7.68 -11.60 4.51
N VAL A 50 -8.40 -10.50 4.35
CA VAL A 50 -9.00 -9.76 5.48
C VAL A 50 -9.98 -10.66 6.24
N ARG A 51 -10.83 -11.39 5.54
CA ARG A 51 -11.79 -12.32 6.17
C ARG A 51 -11.08 -13.46 6.91
N ASN A 52 -9.97 -13.96 6.38
CA ASN A 52 -9.18 -15.02 7.02
C ASN A 52 -8.46 -14.50 8.28
N GLU A 53 -7.90 -13.30 8.26
CA GLU A 53 -7.33 -12.65 9.46
C GLU A 53 -8.39 -12.44 10.55
N ILE A 54 -9.59 -11.98 10.18
CA ILE A 54 -10.70 -11.84 11.13
C ILE A 54 -11.09 -13.21 11.72
N LYS A 55 -11.23 -14.25 10.88
CA LYS A 55 -11.52 -15.61 11.36
C LYS A 55 -10.42 -16.15 12.27
N ASN A 56 -9.15 -15.89 11.96
CA ASN A 56 -8.02 -16.30 12.78
C ASN A 56 -8.00 -15.56 14.12
N GLY A 57 -8.33 -14.26 14.12
CA GLY A 57 -8.49 -13.46 15.33
C GLY A 57 -9.64 -13.94 16.22
N LEU A 58 -10.76 -14.35 15.64
CA LEU A 58 -11.91 -14.91 16.36
C LEU A 58 -11.66 -16.34 16.87
N LYS A 59 -10.80 -17.12 16.20
CA LYS A 59 -10.39 -18.46 16.62
C LYS A 59 -9.34 -18.46 17.73
N LYS A 60 -8.71 -17.33 18.02
CA LYS A 60 -7.83 -17.23 19.19
C LYS A 60 -8.71 -17.27 20.44
N ASP A 61 -8.62 -18.36 21.22
CA ASP A 61 -9.32 -18.52 22.49
C ASP A 61 -9.04 -17.39 23.49
N ARG A 62 -7.91 -16.68 23.33
CA ARG A 62 -7.55 -15.48 24.09
C ARG A 62 -7.04 -14.37 23.17
N TYR A 63 -7.71 -13.21 23.24
CA TYR A 63 -7.32 -12.00 22.52
C TYR A 63 -6.02 -11.38 23.05
N LEU A 64 -5.74 -11.56 24.35
CA LEU A 64 -4.55 -11.09 25.06
C LEU A 64 -3.73 -12.29 25.54
N SER A 65 -2.39 -12.14 25.53
CA SER A 65 -1.50 -13.10 26.17
C SER A 65 -1.82 -13.20 27.67
N LYS A 66 -1.37 -14.28 28.31
CA LYS A 66 -1.63 -14.45 29.74
C LYS A 66 -0.92 -13.38 30.57
N GLU A 67 0.28 -12.98 30.16
CA GLU A 67 1.01 -11.89 30.80
C GLU A 67 0.28 -10.54 30.63
N ASP A 68 -0.13 -10.19 29.41
CA ASP A 68 -0.77 -8.89 29.14
C ASP A 68 -2.15 -8.78 29.82
N ALA A 69 -2.91 -9.87 29.85
CA ALA A 69 -4.19 -9.91 30.55
C ALA A 69 -4.03 -9.66 32.06
N ASN A 70 -2.99 -10.23 32.67
CA ASN A 70 -2.69 -10.00 34.08
C ASN A 70 -2.26 -8.54 34.31
N LEU A 71 -1.42 -8.00 33.44
CA LEU A 71 -0.91 -6.63 33.56
C LEU A 71 -2.04 -5.58 33.44
N ILE A 72 -2.98 -5.80 32.51
CA ILE A 72 -4.19 -4.96 32.38
C ILE A 72 -5.08 -5.08 33.62
N ASN A 73 -5.26 -6.30 34.16
CA ASN A 73 -6.06 -6.51 35.37
C ASN A 73 -5.46 -5.77 36.58
N ASP A 74 -4.14 -5.84 36.75
CA ASP A 74 -3.44 -5.12 37.82
C ASP A 74 -3.57 -3.61 37.68
N PHE A 75 -3.48 -3.10 36.45
CA PHE A 75 -3.68 -1.69 36.16
C PHE A 75 -5.11 -1.22 36.49
N ILE A 76 -6.13 -1.97 36.07
CA ILE A 76 -7.54 -1.68 36.41
C ILE A 76 -7.75 -1.69 37.93
N ASN A 77 -7.17 -2.66 38.63
CA ASN A 77 -7.27 -2.74 40.10
C ASN A 77 -6.60 -1.56 40.80
N LYS A 78 -5.49 -1.06 40.26
CA LYS A 78 -4.83 0.15 40.76
C LYS A 78 -5.71 1.38 40.57
N ILE A 79 -6.27 1.57 39.39
CA ILE A 79 -7.21 2.67 39.11
C ILE A 79 -8.41 2.61 40.07
N LYS A 80 -9.00 1.42 40.29
CA LYS A 80 -10.11 1.26 41.23
C LYS A 80 -9.74 1.67 42.66
N LYS A 81 -8.55 1.30 43.14
CA LYS A 81 -8.07 1.72 44.47
C LYS A 81 -7.85 3.23 44.56
N ASP A 82 -7.36 3.85 43.50
CA ASP A 82 -7.12 5.29 43.47
C ASP A 82 -8.42 6.10 43.39
N LEU A 83 -9.47 5.52 42.80
CA LEU A 83 -10.80 6.12 42.69
C LEU A 83 -11.72 5.86 43.89
N ASP A 84 -11.35 4.97 44.81
CA ASP A 84 -12.14 4.66 46.00
C ASP A 84 -12.04 5.83 47.00
N PRO A 85 -13.13 6.58 47.25
CA PRO A 85 -13.08 7.73 48.14
C PRO A 85 -12.97 7.23 49.58
N LYS A 86 -11.80 7.45 50.20
CA LYS A 86 -11.57 7.22 51.63
C LYS A 86 -12.44 8.09 52.52
#